data_AF-A0A1Z8RI13-F1
#
_entry.id   AF-A0A1Z8RI13-F1
#
_cell.length_a   1.000
_cell.length_b   1.000
_cell.length_c   1.000
_cell.angle_alpha   90.00
_cell.angle_beta   90.00
_cell.angle_gamma   90.00
#
_symmetry.space_group_name_H-M   'P 1'
#
loop_
_entity.id
_entity.type
_entity.pdbx_description
1 polymer ?
#
loop_
_entity_poly.entity_id
_entity_poly.type
_entity_poly.pdbx_seq_one_letter_code
_entity_poly.pdbx_strand_id
1 'polypeptide(L)'
;MKQSDVGSPEDYPPSADMVNSPPHYNQTGIECIDAISAATGDGYKYYLQGNIMKYLWRFDYKDKPVEDLEKAKWYLDRLIEEVMADAS
;
A
#
# COMPACT_ATOMS: atom_id res chain seq x y z
N MET A 1 -20.66 -36.85 -8.96
CA MET A 1 -19.29 -36.38 -8.75
C MET A 1 -18.63 -36.29 -10.12
N LYS A 2 -18.57 -35.10 -10.73
CA LYS A 2 -17.84 -34.89 -11.99
C LYS A 2 -16.58 -34.10 -11.65
N GLN A 3 -15.43 -34.74 -11.84
CA GLN A 3 -14.13 -34.07 -11.93
C GLN A 3 -14.08 -33.39 -13.29
N SER A 4 -14.15 -32.07 -13.32
CA SER A 4 -13.66 -31.26 -14.43
C SER A 4 -13.44 -29.85 -13.91
N ASP A 5 -12.36 -29.23 -14.39
CA ASP A 5 -12.05 -27.80 -14.27
C ASP A 5 -11.21 -27.37 -13.06
N VAL A 6 -10.08 -28.05 -12.83
CA VAL A 6 -8.93 -27.39 -12.18
C VAL A 6 -8.06 -26.84 -13.31
N GLY A 7 -8.15 -25.51 -13.52
CA GLY A 7 -7.32 -24.79 -14.49
C GLY A 7 -5.82 -24.95 -14.22
N SER A 8 -5.02 -24.86 -15.26
CA SER A 8 -3.56 -24.99 -15.18
C SER A 8 -3.00 -23.81 -14.36
N PRO A 9 -1.91 -23.96 -13.60
CA PRO A 9 -1.29 -22.85 -12.85
C PRO A 9 -0.91 -21.64 -13.74
N GLU A 10 -0.82 -21.85 -15.05
CA GLU A 10 -0.53 -20.85 -16.07
C GLU A 10 -1.73 -19.95 -16.42
N ASP A 11 -2.95 -20.34 -16.03
CA ASP A 11 -4.20 -19.62 -16.32
C ASP A 11 -4.50 -18.48 -15.33
N TYR A 12 -3.68 -18.31 -14.28
CA TYR A 12 -3.84 -17.20 -13.33
C TYR A 12 -3.02 -16.00 -13.81
N PRO A 13 -3.64 -14.87 -14.20
CA PRO A 13 -2.89 -13.67 -14.53
C PRO A 13 -2.02 -13.27 -13.33
N PRO A 14 -0.82 -12.69 -13.54
CA PRO A 14 0.02 -12.26 -12.43
C PRO A 14 -0.83 -11.40 -11.49
N SER A 15 -0.94 -11.81 -10.22
CA SER A 15 -1.69 -11.03 -9.24
C SER A 15 -1.07 -9.65 -9.22
N ALA A 16 -1.79 -8.64 -9.71
CA ALA A 16 -1.31 -7.27 -9.67
C ALA A 16 -0.85 -6.98 -8.24
N ASP A 17 0.33 -6.40 -8.08
CA ASP A 17 0.86 -6.05 -6.76
C ASP A 17 -0.03 -4.93 -6.17
N MET A 18 -1.07 -5.32 -5.45
CA MET A 18 -2.05 -4.40 -4.85
C MET A 18 -1.48 -3.57 -3.70
N VAL A 19 -0.22 -3.81 -3.32
CA VAL A 19 0.48 -3.11 -2.25
C VAL A 19 1.41 -2.07 -2.85
N ASN A 20 2.31 -2.46 -3.76
CA ASN A 20 3.31 -1.56 -4.32
C ASN A 20 2.87 -0.90 -5.64
N SER A 21 1.94 -1.48 -6.39
CA SER A 21 1.53 -0.96 -7.71
C SER A 21 0.06 -1.25 -8.02
N PRO A 22 -0.91 -0.66 -7.27
CA PRO A 22 -2.32 -0.88 -7.56
C PRO A 22 -2.66 -0.32 -8.95
N PRO A 23 -3.43 -1.03 -9.81
CA PRO A 23 -3.68 -0.66 -11.21
C PRO A 23 -4.35 0.72 -11.46
N HIS A 24 -4.80 1.39 -10.40
CA HIS A 24 -5.51 2.67 -10.47
C HIS A 24 -4.65 3.88 -10.08
N TYR A 25 -3.36 3.67 -9.75
CA TYR A 25 -2.38 4.74 -9.57
C TYR A 25 -1.45 4.82 -10.81
N ASN A 26 -0.90 6.02 -11.11
CA ASN A 26 0.11 6.29 -12.16
C ASN A 26 -0.34 6.48 -13.63
N GLN A 27 -1.36 7.28 -13.89
CA GLN A 27 -1.67 7.69 -15.28
C GLN A 27 -0.65 8.66 -15.91
N THR A 28 0.20 9.32 -15.10
CA THR A 28 1.08 10.42 -15.55
C THR A 28 2.58 10.23 -15.23
N GLY A 29 2.98 9.06 -14.72
CA GLY A 29 4.39 8.74 -14.41
C GLY A 29 4.95 9.32 -13.11
N ILE A 30 4.11 10.01 -12.32
CA ILE A 30 4.44 10.44 -10.95
C ILE A 30 3.60 9.60 -9.99
N GLU A 31 4.24 8.98 -9.00
CA GLU A 31 3.53 8.26 -7.94
C GLU A 31 2.67 9.24 -7.14
N CYS A 32 1.43 8.86 -6.85
CA CYS A 32 0.51 9.72 -6.09
C CYS A 32 1.10 10.14 -4.74
N ILE A 33 1.87 9.25 -4.11
CA ILE A 33 2.50 9.53 -2.83
C ILE A 33 3.60 10.60 -2.94
N ASP A 34 4.36 10.64 -4.04
CA ASP A 34 5.39 11.65 -4.29
C ASP A 34 4.75 13.02 -4.51
N ALA A 35 3.63 13.06 -5.25
CA ALA A 35 2.85 14.28 -5.42
C ALA A 35 2.29 14.80 -4.08
N ILE A 36 1.84 13.90 -3.20
CA ILE A 36 1.36 14.27 -1.85
C ILE A 36 2.52 14.78 -0.99
N SER A 37 3.67 14.13 -1.02
CA SER A 37 4.88 14.59 -0.32
C SER A 37 5.25 16.01 -0.74
N ALA A 38 5.38 16.25 -2.04
CA ALA A 38 5.69 17.58 -2.58
C ALA A 38 4.65 18.64 -2.22
N ALA A 39 3.36 18.28 -2.18
CA ALA A 39 2.28 19.19 -1.83
C ALA A 39 2.18 19.51 -0.33
N THR A 40 2.67 18.62 0.54
CA THR A 40 2.51 18.74 1.99
C THR A 40 3.78 19.14 2.74
N GLY A 41 4.96 19.00 2.12
CA GLY A 41 6.25 19.34 2.75
C GLY A 41 6.40 18.68 4.12
N ASP A 42 6.77 19.46 5.14
CA ASP A 42 6.88 19.01 6.54
C ASP A 42 5.61 18.34 7.10
N GLY A 43 4.46 18.57 6.46
CA GLY A 43 3.18 17.95 6.81
C GLY A 43 3.04 16.49 6.33
N TYR A 44 3.92 16.02 5.45
CA TYR A 44 3.85 14.69 4.83
C TYR A 44 3.88 13.56 5.89
N LYS A 45 4.67 13.71 6.95
CA LYS A 45 4.70 12.76 8.08
C LYS A 45 3.33 12.51 8.72
N TYR A 46 2.45 13.52 8.76
CA TYR A 46 1.11 13.37 9.32
C TYR A 46 0.16 12.64 8.36
N TYR A 47 0.37 12.77 7.04
CA TYR A 47 -0.32 11.96 6.04
C TYR A 47 0.07 10.47 6.17
N LEU A 48 1.36 10.18 6.37
CA LEU A 48 1.83 8.82 6.64
C LEU A 48 1.21 8.27 7.93
N GLN A 49 1.28 9.04 9.03
CA GLN A 49 0.69 8.67 10.31
C GLN A 49 -0.81 8.34 10.20
N GLY A 50 -1.58 9.17 9.49
CA GLY A 50 -3.01 8.93 9.27
C GLY A 50 -3.29 7.64 8.52
N ASN A 51 -2.48 7.30 7.51
CA ASN A 51 -2.63 6.03 6.80
C ASN A 51 -2.27 4.82 7.66
N ILE A 52 -1.21 4.89 8.48
CA ILE A 52 -0.88 3.84 9.44
C ILE A 52 -2.08 3.57 10.35
N MET A 53 -2.65 4.62 10.97
CA MET A 53 -3.84 4.51 11.81
C MET A 53 -5.04 3.94 11.06
N LYS A 54 -5.27 4.37 9.81
CA LYS A 54 -6.35 3.87 8.94
C LYS A 54 -6.26 2.35 8.77
N TYR A 55 -5.08 1.82 8.45
CA TYR A 55 -4.90 0.39 8.22
C TYR A 55 -4.90 -0.42 9.52
N LEU A 56 -4.35 0.13 10.61
CA LEU A 56 -4.44 -0.48 11.94
C LEU A 56 -5.87 -0.52 12.49
N TRP A 57 -6.74 0.42 12.10
CA TRP A 57 -8.17 0.32 12.43
C TRP A 57 -8.86 -0.70 11.51
N ARG A 58 -8.51 -0.73 10.23
CA ARG A 58 -9.25 -1.52 9.23
C ARG A 58 -9.03 -3.03 9.33
N PHE A 59 -7.86 -3.48 9.77
CA PHE A 59 -7.48 -4.90 9.65
C PHE A 59 -8.46 -5.85 10.36
N ASP A 60 -9.02 -5.46 11.50
CA ASP A 60 -9.95 -6.28 12.28
C ASP A 60 -11.42 -6.07 11.88
N TYR A 61 -11.68 -5.16 10.94
CA TYR A 61 -13.03 -4.79 10.50
C TYR A 61 -13.37 -5.31 9.07
N LYS A 62 -12.38 -5.78 8.30
CA LYS A 62 -12.56 -6.20 6.89
C LYS A 62 -11.92 -7.54 6.57
N ASP A 63 -12.23 -8.08 5.39
CA ASP A 63 -11.90 -9.45 4.96
C ASP A 63 -10.41 -9.69 4.62
N LYS A 64 -9.51 -8.71 4.85
CA LYS A 64 -8.09 -8.78 4.46
C LYS A 64 -7.13 -8.25 5.53
N PRO A 65 -7.09 -8.85 6.73
CA PRO A 65 -6.29 -8.35 7.86
C PRO A 65 -4.80 -8.26 7.53
N VAL A 66 -4.22 -9.27 6.87
CA VAL A 66 -2.79 -9.30 6.57
C VAL A 66 -2.41 -8.20 5.57
N GLU A 67 -3.18 -8.02 4.49
CA GLU A 67 -2.94 -6.96 3.48
C GLU A 67 -2.98 -5.56 4.12
N ASP A 68 -3.86 -5.36 5.11
CA ASP A 68 -3.93 -4.10 5.87
C ASP A 68 -2.71 -3.90 6.77
N LEU A 69 -2.26 -4.93 7.49
CA LEU A 69 -1.06 -4.85 8.31
C LEU A 69 0.21 -4.62 7.46
N GLU A 70 0.30 -5.23 6.29
CA GLU A 70 1.39 -4.99 5.34
C GLU A 70 1.39 -3.54 4.83
N LYS A 71 0.21 -2.98 4.54
CA LYS A 71 0.07 -1.55 4.19
C LYS A 71 0.47 -0.64 5.35
N ALA A 72 0.04 -0.95 6.57
CA ALA A 72 0.47 -0.19 7.75
C ALA A 72 2.00 -0.20 7.90
N LYS A 73 2.63 -1.36 7.72
CA LYS A 73 4.09 -1.49 7.73
C LYS A 73 4.75 -0.64 6.64
N TRP A 74 4.26 -0.69 5.41
CA TRP A 74 4.80 0.07 4.29
C TRP A 74 4.79 1.59 4.53
N TYR A 75 3.73 2.11 5.15
CA TYR A 75 3.66 3.53 5.53
C TYR A 75 4.56 3.86 6.73
N LEU A 76 4.74 2.92 7.67
CA LEU A 76 5.66 3.08 8.79
C LEU A 76 7.12 3.14 8.35
N ASP A 77 7.53 2.26 7.42
CA ASP A 77 8.90 2.24 6.89
C ASP A 77 9.24 3.61 6.27
N ARG A 78 8.33 4.20 5.49
CA ARG A 78 8.49 5.56 4.92
C ARG A 78 8.52 6.67 5.95
N LEU A 79 7.72 6.56 7.01
CA LEU A 79 7.74 7.55 8.08
C LEU A 79 9.09 7.52 8.82
N ILE A 80 9.68 6.35 8.99
CA ILE A 80 11.04 6.21 9.54
C ILE A 80 12.05 6.89 8.62
N GLU A 81 11.98 6.66 7.31
CA GLU A 81 12.84 7.31 6.31
C GLU A 81 12.73 8.85 6.39
N GLU A 82 11.51 9.40 6.42
CA GLU A 82 11.25 10.84 6.54
C GLU A 82 11.89 11.43 7.80
N VAL A 83 11.71 10.77 8.95
CA VAL A 83 12.25 11.25 10.24
C VAL A 83 13.77 11.16 10.28
N MET A 84 14.37 10.15 9.63
CA MET A 84 15.83 10.04 9.51
C MET A 84 16.42 11.12 8.60
N ALA A 85 15.72 11.48 7.52
CA ALA A 85 16.12 12.55 6.62
C ALA A 85 16.08 13.92 7.31
N ASP A 86 15.04 14.19 8.12
CA ASP A 86 14.92 15.43 8.91
C ASP A 86 16.02 15.59 9.98
N ALA A 87 16.62 14.48 10.44
CA ALA A 87 17.64 14.47 11.49
C ALA A 87 19.08 14.63 10.97
N SER A 88 19.28 14.68 9.65
CA SER A 88 20.59 14.73 8.98
C SER A 88 20.91 16.13 8.45
#